data_AF-A0A6P4BTS8-F1
#
_entry.id   AF-A0A6P4BTS8-F1
#
_cell.length_a   1.000
_cell.length_b   1.000
_cell.length_c   1.000
_cell.angle_alpha   90.00
_cell.angle_beta   90.00
_cell.angle_gamma   90.00
#
_symmetry.space_group_name_H-M   'P 1'
#
loop_
_entity.id
_entity.type
_entity.pdbx_description
1 polymer ?
#
loop_
_entity_poly.entity_id
_entity_poly.type
_entity_poly.pdbx_seq_one_letter_code
_entity_poly.pdbx_strand_id
1 'polypeptide(L)'
;MFCIRHIGSNFLRAFKVPHLQKLVVNIGYSRTVEEYNINYKRLEERGEAYARWCDDIGLRHWVLAFDEGHRWGHMTTNLVECINSVLKGARNLPVLALVRATYYRLNELFTRKSAEAHERKRAGFTYSVFAQKRIETNMQQAGNIVVHQFDRRNEVFEVRDMASGKVSVVDLARRTCDCGHFQVERLPCRHVIACCANQRLDWQLYVHDVYKMTEIRKVYRFEFTPLGDPDTWPAYEGPTLVASPALRRTSKGRPKSVHPLTASPSMGRPNI
;
A
#
# COMPACT_ATOMS: atom_id res chain seq x y z
N MET A 1 8.49 -9.97 3.13
CA MET A 1 7.08 -9.57 3.25
C MET A 1 6.43 -9.71 1.88
N PHE A 2 5.29 -10.40 1.79
CA PHE A 2 4.69 -10.85 0.52
C PHE A 2 3.32 -10.22 0.25
N CYS A 3 3.02 -10.06 -1.04
CA CYS A 3 1.73 -9.58 -1.53
C CYS A 3 0.66 -10.66 -1.39
N ILE A 4 -0.47 -10.32 -0.76
CA ILE A 4 -1.58 -11.26 -0.58
C ILE A 4 -2.20 -11.71 -1.90
N ARG A 5 -2.18 -10.85 -2.94
CA ARG A 5 -2.62 -11.22 -4.29
C ARG A 5 -1.74 -12.31 -4.89
N HIS A 6 -0.42 -12.19 -4.78
CA HIS A 6 0.50 -13.21 -5.27
C HIS A 6 0.39 -14.52 -4.48
N ILE A 7 0.21 -14.44 -3.16
CA ILE A 7 -0.05 -15.64 -2.34
C ILE A 7 -1.33 -16.32 -2.80
N GLY A 8 -2.43 -15.58 -2.94
CA GLY A 8 -3.68 -16.12 -3.45
C GLY A 8 -3.55 -16.73 -4.84
N SER A 9 -2.85 -16.07 -5.77
CA SER A 9 -2.60 -16.63 -7.12
C SER A 9 -1.73 -17.89 -7.09
N ASN A 10 -0.69 -17.93 -6.25
CA ASN A 10 0.18 -19.09 -6.10
C ASN A 10 -0.57 -20.27 -5.48
N PHE A 11 -1.40 -20.03 -4.46
CA PHE A 11 -2.27 -21.03 -3.86
C PHE A 11 -3.23 -21.62 -4.92
N LEU A 12 -3.87 -20.76 -5.71
CA LEU A 12 -4.78 -21.20 -6.76
C LEU A 12 -4.05 -22.01 -7.85
N ARG A 13 -2.81 -21.65 -8.18
CA ARG A 13 -1.99 -22.41 -9.13
C ARG A 13 -1.61 -23.79 -8.58
N ALA A 14 -1.32 -23.90 -7.29
CA ALA A 14 -0.94 -25.15 -6.65
C ALA A 14 -2.12 -26.11 -6.50
N PHE A 15 -3.27 -25.62 -6.01
CA PHE A 15 -4.38 -26.48 -5.59
C PHE A 15 -5.61 -26.40 -6.50
N LYS A 16 -5.73 -25.35 -7.31
CA LYS A 16 -6.88 -25.13 -8.22
C LYS A 16 -8.24 -25.09 -7.49
N VAL A 17 -8.26 -24.60 -6.25
CA VAL A 17 -9.48 -24.48 -5.42
C VAL A 17 -9.83 -23.01 -5.14
N PRO A 18 -10.72 -22.36 -5.93
CA PRO A 18 -11.00 -20.92 -5.81
C PRO A 18 -11.65 -20.48 -4.50
N HIS A 19 -12.50 -21.31 -3.89
CA HIS A 19 -13.14 -20.92 -2.64
C HIS A 19 -12.14 -20.90 -1.46
N LEU A 20 -11.16 -21.82 -1.45
CA LEU A 20 -10.08 -21.81 -0.46
C LEU A 20 -9.08 -20.68 -0.70
N GLN A 21 -8.88 -20.25 -1.95
CA GLN A 21 -8.11 -19.03 -2.23
C GLN A 21 -8.68 -17.81 -1.48
N LYS A 22 -10.00 -17.64 -1.46
CA LYS A 22 -10.63 -16.55 -0.70
C LYS A 22 -10.38 -16.68 0.80
N LEU A 23 -10.46 -17.90 1.34
CA LEU A 23 -10.16 -18.16 2.75
C LEU A 23 -8.69 -17.82 3.09
N VAL A 24 -7.74 -18.23 2.26
CA VAL A 24 -6.32 -17.86 2.39
C VAL A 24 -6.14 -16.36 2.36
N VAL A 25 -6.79 -15.65 1.42
CA VAL A 25 -6.73 -14.18 1.39
C VAL A 25 -7.27 -13.58 2.71
N ASN A 26 -8.38 -14.10 3.24
CA ASN A 26 -8.94 -13.65 4.52
C ASN A 26 -8.01 -13.94 5.71
N ILE A 27 -7.32 -15.09 5.73
CA ILE A 27 -6.28 -15.40 6.71
C ILE A 27 -5.20 -14.30 6.69
N GLY A 28 -4.69 -13.94 5.51
CA GLY A 28 -3.69 -12.88 5.38
C GLY A 28 -4.16 -11.52 5.91
N TYR A 29 -5.45 -11.20 5.74
CA TYR A 29 -6.07 -9.97 6.25
C TYR A 29 -6.49 -10.02 7.72
N SER A 30 -6.26 -11.14 8.42
CA SER A 30 -6.63 -11.28 9.83
C SER A 30 -5.81 -10.30 10.68
N ARG A 31 -6.50 -9.44 11.44
CA ARG A 31 -5.90 -8.31 12.18
C ARG A 31 -5.51 -8.67 13.60
N THR A 32 -6.15 -9.70 14.14
CA THR A 32 -5.88 -10.24 15.46
C THR A 32 -5.50 -11.71 15.37
N VAL A 33 -4.77 -12.20 16.37
CA VAL A 33 -4.41 -13.62 16.49
C VAL A 33 -5.67 -14.49 16.56
N GLU A 34 -6.73 -14.00 17.20
CA GLU A 34 -8.01 -14.70 17.28
C GLU A 34 -8.68 -14.84 15.90
N GLU A 35 -8.76 -13.76 15.12
CA GLU A 35 -9.31 -13.80 13.76
C GLU A 35 -8.51 -14.77 12.87
N TYR A 36 -7.18 -14.75 13.02
CA TYR A 36 -6.28 -15.68 12.34
C TYR A 36 -6.60 -17.13 12.73
N ASN A 37 -6.66 -17.45 14.02
CA ASN A 37 -6.90 -18.81 14.51
C ASN A 37 -8.22 -19.38 14.01
N ILE A 38 -9.29 -18.56 13.99
CA ILE A 38 -10.60 -18.96 13.45
C ILE A 38 -10.50 -19.30 11.96
N ASN A 39 -9.87 -18.43 11.17
CA ASN A 39 -9.75 -18.63 9.73
C ASN A 39 -8.79 -19.78 9.38
N TYR A 40 -7.72 -19.95 10.15
CA TYR A 40 -6.74 -21.02 10.00
C TYR A 40 -7.36 -22.38 10.31
N LYS A 41 -8.10 -22.52 11.41
CA LYS A 41 -8.83 -23.75 11.74
C LYS A 41 -9.80 -24.16 10.63
N ARG A 42 -10.53 -23.19 10.05
CA ARG A 42 -11.40 -23.44 8.89
C ARG A 42 -10.65 -23.93 7.65
N LEU A 43 -9.37 -23.59 7.49
CA LEU A 43 -8.52 -24.07 6.40
C LEU A 43 -8.01 -25.48 6.69
N GLU A 44 -7.57 -25.72 7.92
CA GLU A 44 -7.10 -27.02 8.41
C GLU A 44 -8.18 -28.10 8.28
N GLU A 45 -9.43 -27.78 8.66
CA GLU A 45 -10.60 -28.65 8.49
C GLU A 45 -10.87 -29.06 7.03
N ARG A 46 -10.31 -28.34 6.04
CA ARG A 46 -10.46 -28.66 4.60
C ARG A 46 -9.37 -29.59 4.09
N GLY A 47 -8.25 -29.68 4.79
CA GLY A 47 -7.14 -30.54 4.42
C GLY A 47 -5.80 -30.00 4.91
N GLU A 48 -5.04 -30.88 5.55
CA GLU A 48 -3.74 -30.58 6.13
C GLU A 48 -2.73 -30.03 5.11
N ALA A 49 -2.79 -30.50 3.85
CA ALA A 49 -1.91 -30.03 2.78
C ALA A 49 -2.05 -28.51 2.50
N TYR A 50 -3.25 -27.93 2.71
CA TYR A 50 -3.46 -26.50 2.52
C TYR A 50 -2.85 -25.68 3.67
N ALA A 51 -3.01 -26.17 4.90
CA ALA A 51 -2.45 -25.56 6.10
C ALA A 51 -0.91 -25.57 6.05
N ARG A 52 -0.30 -26.73 5.79
CA ARG A 52 1.16 -26.87 5.64
C ARG A 52 1.73 -25.92 4.58
N TRP A 53 1.06 -25.79 3.43
CA TRP A 53 1.50 -24.85 2.38
C TRP A 53 1.50 -23.39 2.86
N CYS A 54 0.54 -22.99 3.70
CA CYS A 54 0.48 -21.67 4.30
C CYS A 54 1.57 -21.46 5.37
N ASP A 55 1.88 -22.51 6.14
CA ASP A 55 2.91 -22.48 7.19
C ASP A 55 4.31 -22.27 6.60
N ASP A 56 4.61 -22.91 5.47
CA ASP A 56 5.89 -22.79 4.76
C ASP A 56 6.24 -21.35 4.34
N ILE A 57 5.24 -20.46 4.24
CA ILE A 57 5.44 -19.04 3.90
C ILE A 57 6.01 -18.26 5.12
N GLY A 58 5.64 -18.68 6.33
CA GLY A 58 5.93 -17.98 7.59
C GLY A 58 5.00 -16.78 7.84
N LEU A 59 4.26 -16.81 8.95
CA LEU A 59 3.16 -15.88 9.27
C LEU A 59 3.54 -14.40 9.18
N ARG A 60 4.68 -14.01 9.74
CA ARG A 60 5.21 -12.63 9.71
C ARG A 60 5.32 -12.06 8.29
N HIS A 61 5.47 -12.93 7.30
CA HIS A 61 5.64 -12.50 5.92
C HIS A 61 4.34 -12.23 5.21
N TRP A 62 3.15 -12.59 5.73
CA TRP A 62 1.91 -12.49 4.97
C TRP A 62 0.60 -12.33 5.74
N VAL A 63 0.61 -12.43 7.07
CA VAL A 63 -0.57 -12.23 7.91
C VAL A 63 -0.44 -10.94 8.72
N LEU A 64 -1.45 -10.07 8.67
CA LEU A 64 -1.43 -8.78 9.37
C LEU A 64 -1.25 -8.90 10.88
N ALA A 65 -1.92 -9.87 11.52
CA ALA A 65 -1.80 -10.07 12.97
C ALA A 65 -0.36 -10.32 13.46
N PHE A 66 0.53 -10.76 12.58
CA PHE A 66 1.93 -11.11 12.89
C PHE A 66 2.94 -10.21 12.18
N ASP A 67 2.49 -9.10 11.57
CA ASP A 67 3.37 -8.20 10.82
C ASP A 67 3.99 -7.10 11.69
N GLU A 68 3.71 -7.08 13.00
CA GLU A 68 4.17 -6.07 13.96
C GLU A 68 3.80 -4.62 13.58
N GLY A 69 2.79 -4.43 12.74
CA GLY A 69 2.35 -3.14 12.24
C GLY A 69 3.22 -2.56 11.12
N HIS A 70 4.07 -3.37 10.47
CA HIS A 70 4.94 -2.90 9.39
C HIS A 70 4.19 -2.56 8.09
N ARG A 71 3.05 -3.21 7.80
CA ARG A 71 2.31 -3.02 6.53
C ARG A 71 1.28 -1.91 6.58
N TRP A 72 0.85 -1.51 7.78
CA TRP A 72 -0.21 -0.51 7.95
C TRP A 72 -1.52 -0.90 7.22
N GLY A 73 -1.81 -2.21 7.17
CA GLY A 73 -2.96 -2.76 6.43
C GLY A 73 -2.75 -2.90 4.90
N HIS A 74 -1.63 -2.43 4.34
CA HIS A 74 -1.33 -2.57 2.93
C HIS A 74 -0.80 -3.98 2.60
N MET A 75 -1.71 -4.83 2.13
CA MET A 75 -1.38 -6.22 1.82
C MET A 75 -0.98 -6.48 0.36
N THR A 76 -1.09 -5.48 -0.50
CA THR A 76 -0.90 -5.62 -1.94
C THR A 76 0.33 -4.88 -2.47
N THR A 77 0.89 -5.35 -3.59
CA THR A 77 2.02 -4.75 -4.32
C THR A 77 1.67 -3.48 -5.09
N ASN A 78 0.80 -2.62 -4.54
CA ASN A 78 0.39 -1.40 -5.24
C ASN A 78 1.59 -0.50 -5.58
N LEU A 79 2.61 -0.46 -4.73
CA LEU A 79 3.83 0.30 -4.98
C LEU A 79 4.63 -0.27 -6.16
N VAL A 80 4.87 -1.57 -6.18
CA VAL A 80 5.61 -2.25 -7.26
C VAL A 80 4.84 -2.15 -8.58
N GLU A 81 3.51 -2.28 -8.55
CA GLU A 81 2.65 -2.13 -9.73
C GLU A 81 2.63 -0.69 -10.25
N CYS A 82 2.64 0.30 -9.37
CA CYS A 82 2.75 1.71 -9.75
C CYS A 82 4.06 1.98 -10.50
N ILE A 83 5.19 1.52 -9.96
CA ILE A 83 6.49 1.64 -10.63
C ILE A 83 6.52 0.85 -11.94
N ASN A 84 5.94 -0.35 -11.97
CA ASN A 84 5.83 -1.12 -13.20
C ASN A 84 5.02 -0.40 -14.29
N SER A 85 4.01 0.37 -13.91
CA SER A 85 3.26 1.23 -14.82
C SER A 85 4.14 2.36 -15.38
N VAL A 86 4.91 3.04 -14.52
CA VAL A 86 5.89 4.07 -14.93
C VAL A 86 6.92 3.50 -15.91
N LEU A 87 7.36 2.25 -15.69
CA LEU A 87 8.35 1.57 -16.53
C LEU A 87 7.75 0.84 -17.75
N LYS A 88 6.43 0.85 -17.92
CA LYS A 88 5.75 0.11 -18.98
C LYS A 88 6.21 0.60 -20.36
N GLY A 89 6.66 -0.31 -21.22
CA GLY A 89 7.18 0.02 -22.55
C GLY A 89 8.62 0.57 -22.58
N ALA A 90 9.21 0.93 -21.43
CA ALA A 90 10.59 1.41 -21.37
C ALA A 90 11.62 0.26 -21.27
N ARG A 91 11.19 -0.94 -20.86
CA ARG A 91 12.06 -2.10 -20.53
C ARG A 91 12.94 -2.61 -21.68
N ASN A 92 12.64 -2.25 -22.92
CA ASN A 92 13.40 -2.66 -24.11
C ASN A 92 14.19 -1.51 -24.76
N LEU A 93 14.27 -0.34 -24.10
CA LEU A 93 15.01 0.81 -24.59
C LEU A 93 16.51 0.68 -24.30
N PRO A 94 17.38 1.29 -25.13
CA PRO A 94 18.78 1.52 -24.77
C PRO A 94 18.89 2.21 -23.40
N VAL A 95 19.98 1.96 -22.66
CA VAL A 95 20.15 2.43 -21.26
C VAL A 95 19.84 3.92 -21.11
N LEU A 96 20.39 4.77 -21.99
CA LEU A 96 20.15 6.21 -21.96
C LEU A 96 18.66 6.57 -22.14
N ALA A 97 17.99 5.93 -23.12
CA ALA A 97 16.57 6.15 -23.37
C ALA A 97 15.68 5.63 -22.24
N LEU A 98 16.06 4.51 -21.61
CA LEU A 98 15.39 3.97 -20.42
C LEU A 98 15.49 4.95 -19.24
N VAL A 99 16.69 5.43 -18.94
CA VAL A 99 16.92 6.40 -17.85
C VAL A 99 16.15 7.69 -18.12
N ARG A 100 16.25 8.24 -19.33
CA ARG A 100 15.54 9.47 -19.73
C ARG A 100 14.02 9.29 -19.62
N ALA A 101 13.46 8.21 -20.15
CA ALA A 101 12.03 7.93 -20.08
C ALA A 101 11.55 7.78 -18.62
N THR A 102 12.32 7.09 -17.79
CA THR A 102 11.98 6.91 -16.37
C THR A 102 12.02 8.25 -15.63
N TYR A 103 13.05 9.07 -15.86
CA TYR A 103 13.19 10.39 -15.26
C TYR A 103 12.00 11.30 -15.57
N TYR A 104 11.64 11.46 -16.84
CA TYR A 104 10.53 12.34 -17.24
C TYR A 104 9.17 11.82 -16.77
N ARG A 105 8.93 10.51 -16.79
CA ARG A 105 7.67 9.93 -16.30
C ARG A 105 7.52 10.05 -14.79
N LEU A 106 8.62 9.93 -14.03
CA LEU A 106 8.62 10.21 -12.60
C LEU A 106 8.36 11.69 -12.34
N ASN A 107 9.00 12.59 -13.08
CA ASN A 107 8.75 14.02 -12.98
C ASN A 107 7.26 14.36 -13.23
N GLU A 108 6.66 13.84 -14.31
CA GLU A 108 5.25 14.04 -14.64
C GLU A 108 4.34 13.54 -13.51
N LEU A 109 4.62 12.33 -13.00
CA LEU A 109 3.87 11.74 -11.88
C LEU A 109 3.98 12.60 -10.62
N PHE A 110 5.19 13.01 -10.24
CA PHE A 110 5.44 13.80 -9.03
C PHE A 110 4.83 15.19 -9.15
N THR A 111 4.96 15.86 -10.30
CA THR A 111 4.35 17.17 -10.56
C THR A 111 2.84 17.11 -10.40
N ARG A 112 2.19 16.13 -11.04
CA ARG A 112 0.74 15.93 -10.92
C ARG A 112 0.32 15.62 -9.49
N LYS A 113 1.01 14.69 -8.81
CA LYS A 113 0.67 14.32 -7.42
C LYS A 113 0.93 15.45 -6.43
N SER A 114 1.94 16.27 -6.66
CA SER A 114 2.20 17.48 -5.88
C SER A 114 1.05 18.48 -6.02
N ALA A 115 0.60 18.74 -7.26
CA ALA A 115 -0.53 19.61 -7.55
C ALA A 115 -1.82 19.12 -6.87
N GLU A 116 -2.16 17.82 -7.01
CA GLU A 116 -3.31 17.20 -6.34
C GLU A 116 -3.23 17.37 -4.81
N ALA A 117 -2.05 17.15 -4.21
CA ALA A 117 -1.86 17.30 -2.76
C ALA A 117 -1.99 18.76 -2.30
N HIS A 118 -1.49 19.71 -3.08
CA HIS A 118 -1.58 21.15 -2.79
C HIS A 118 -3.01 21.66 -2.92
N GLU A 119 -3.71 21.30 -4.00
CA GLU A 119 -5.11 21.63 -4.20
C GLU A 119 -5.99 21.11 -3.06
N ARG A 120 -5.82 19.85 -2.67
CA ARG A 120 -6.56 19.27 -1.55
C ARG A 120 -6.32 20.02 -0.24
N LYS A 121 -5.08 20.45 0.03
CA LYS A 121 -4.76 21.25 1.22
C LYS A 121 -5.38 22.65 1.13
N ARG A 122 -5.37 23.29 -0.05
CA ARG A 122 -6.03 24.58 -0.30
C ARG A 122 -7.54 24.51 -0.13
N ALA A 123 -8.15 23.39 -0.51
CA ALA A 123 -9.58 23.10 -0.29
C ALA A 123 -9.93 22.82 1.19
N GLY A 124 -8.99 22.99 2.14
CA GLY A 124 -9.25 22.88 3.57
C GLY A 124 -9.18 21.47 4.15
N PHE A 125 -8.90 20.43 3.35
CA PHE A 125 -8.82 19.07 3.87
C PHE A 125 -7.57 18.85 4.72
N THR A 126 -7.78 18.31 5.93
CA THR A 126 -6.69 17.95 6.86
C THR A 126 -6.00 16.64 6.46
N TYR A 127 -6.75 15.66 5.94
CA TYR A 127 -6.26 14.30 5.68
C TYR A 127 -6.32 13.88 4.21
N SER A 128 -5.59 12.83 3.85
CA SER A 128 -5.65 12.18 2.54
C SER A 128 -7.06 11.70 2.18
N VAL A 129 -7.33 11.46 0.88
CA VAL A 129 -8.62 10.93 0.40
C VAL A 129 -8.98 9.63 1.14
N PHE A 130 -8.00 8.73 1.24
CA PHE A 130 -8.14 7.43 1.88
C PHE A 130 -8.51 7.58 3.36
N ALA A 131 -7.73 8.37 4.11
CA ALA A 131 -7.94 8.54 5.54
C ALA A 131 -9.29 9.22 5.82
N GLN A 132 -9.62 10.28 5.06
CA GLN A 132 -10.89 10.98 5.18
C GLN A 132 -12.09 10.03 5.02
N LYS A 133 -12.12 9.27 3.91
CA LYS A 133 -13.20 8.31 3.65
C LYS A 133 -13.29 7.24 4.72
N ARG A 134 -12.14 6.75 5.21
CA ARG A 134 -12.09 5.74 6.28
C ARG A 134 -12.66 6.28 7.59
N ILE A 135 -12.25 7.49 7.98
CA ILE A 135 -12.72 8.18 9.18
C ILE A 135 -14.23 8.41 9.09
N GLU A 136 -14.74 8.95 7.98
CA GLU A 136 -16.18 9.18 7.77
C GLU A 136 -16.99 7.89 7.90
N THR A 137 -16.50 6.79 7.31
CA THR A 137 -17.13 5.47 7.43
C THR A 137 -17.13 5.01 8.90
N ASN A 138 -16.00 5.15 9.60
CA ASN A 138 -15.89 4.76 11.00
C ASN A 138 -16.79 5.63 11.91
N MET A 139 -16.98 6.92 11.59
CA MET A 139 -17.89 7.81 12.30
C MET A 139 -19.35 7.37 12.14
N GLN A 140 -19.76 7.05 10.92
CA GLN A 140 -21.11 6.55 10.66
C GLN A 140 -21.38 5.24 11.44
N GLN A 141 -20.39 4.35 11.48
CA GLN A 141 -20.51 3.08 12.20
C GLN A 141 -20.40 3.20 13.72
N ALA A 142 -19.83 4.30 14.24
CA ALA A 142 -19.68 4.53 15.67
C ALA A 142 -21.03 4.69 16.39
N GLY A 143 -22.08 5.12 15.68
CA GLY A 143 -23.43 5.26 16.24
C GLY A 143 -24.06 3.95 16.74
N ASN A 144 -23.55 2.79 16.30
CA ASN A 144 -24.02 1.47 16.73
C ASN A 144 -23.20 0.89 17.89
N ILE A 145 -22.33 1.70 18.50
CA ILE A 145 -21.43 1.25 19.57
C ILE A 145 -21.93 1.78 20.91
N VAL A 146 -22.18 0.88 21.85
CA VAL A 146 -22.45 1.23 23.25
C VAL A 146 -21.12 1.24 24.01
N VAL A 147 -20.86 2.31 24.76
CA VAL A 147 -19.63 2.51 25.52
C VAL A 147 -19.92 2.37 27.01
N HIS A 148 -19.19 1.49 27.69
CA HIS A 148 -19.21 1.31 29.13
C HIS A 148 -17.85 1.73 29.71
N GLN A 149 -17.86 2.61 30.72
CA GLN A 149 -16.66 3.13 31.37
C GLN A 149 -16.24 2.18 32.50
N PHE A 150 -14.95 1.80 32.55
CA PHE A 150 -14.46 0.79 33.51
C PHE A 150 -13.38 1.33 34.47
N ASP A 151 -12.74 2.47 34.18
CA ASP A 151 -11.68 3.01 35.01
C ASP A 151 -11.97 4.41 35.55
N ARG A 152 -11.42 4.73 36.73
CA ARG A 152 -11.62 6.04 37.38
C ARG A 152 -10.99 7.20 36.59
N ARG A 153 -10.07 6.91 35.66
CA ARG A 153 -9.38 7.90 34.82
C ARG A 153 -10.09 8.15 33.49
N ASN A 154 -11.11 7.38 33.15
CA ASN A 154 -11.80 7.43 31.85
C ASN A 154 -10.83 7.26 30.67
N GLU A 155 -9.91 6.32 30.77
CA GLU A 155 -8.95 5.99 29.71
C GLU A 155 -9.23 4.62 29.10
N VAL A 156 -9.93 3.74 29.80
CA VAL A 156 -10.22 2.36 29.39
C VAL A 156 -11.73 2.09 29.37
N PHE A 157 -12.19 1.56 28.25
CA PHE A 157 -13.60 1.35 27.95
C PHE A 157 -13.84 -0.07 27.47
N GLU A 158 -14.94 -0.65 27.91
CA GLU A 158 -15.55 -1.76 27.19
C GLU A 158 -16.54 -1.16 26.19
N VAL A 159 -16.46 -1.62 24.95
CA VAL A 159 -17.42 -1.24 23.91
C VAL A 159 -18.14 -2.47 23.39
N ARG A 160 -19.44 -2.31 23.12
CA ARG A 160 -20.29 -3.32 22.52
C ARG A 160 -20.79 -2.85 21.17
N ASP A 161 -20.48 -3.60 20.12
CA ASP A 161 -21.08 -3.39 18.80
C ASP A 161 -22.47 -4.01 18.77
N MET A 162 -23.50 -3.18 18.65
CA MET A 162 -24.90 -3.62 18.67
C MET A 162 -25.30 -4.44 17.44
N ALA A 163 -24.58 -4.28 16.32
CA ALA A 163 -24.88 -5.03 15.10
C ALA A 163 -24.32 -6.46 15.14
N SER A 164 -23.16 -6.66 15.76
CA SER A 164 -22.49 -7.98 15.83
C SER A 164 -22.57 -8.65 17.20
N GLY A 165 -22.95 -7.92 18.25
CA GLY A 165 -22.89 -8.37 19.64
C GLY A 165 -21.45 -8.47 20.20
N LYS A 166 -20.42 -8.17 19.39
CA LYS A 166 -19.03 -8.30 19.80
C LYS A 166 -18.66 -7.23 20.82
N VAL A 167 -17.98 -7.68 21.87
CA VAL A 167 -17.38 -6.82 22.90
C VAL A 167 -15.89 -6.62 22.58
N SER A 168 -15.37 -5.44 22.86
CA SER A 168 -13.95 -5.10 22.68
C SER A 168 -13.52 -4.09 23.73
N VAL A 169 -12.27 -4.15 24.16
CA VAL A 169 -11.68 -3.14 25.03
C VAL A 169 -11.02 -2.06 24.16
N VAL A 170 -11.15 -0.80 24.59
CA VAL A 170 -10.46 0.36 24.05
C VAL A 170 -9.66 0.99 25.17
N ASP A 171 -8.36 1.20 24.94
CA ASP A 171 -7.49 1.96 25.85
C ASP A 171 -6.98 3.18 25.07
N LEU A 172 -7.53 4.35 25.39
CA LEU A 172 -7.20 5.60 24.71
C LEU A 172 -5.79 6.07 25.05
N ALA A 173 -5.34 5.89 26.30
CA ALA A 173 -4.01 6.30 26.74
C ALA A 173 -2.90 5.52 26.00
N ARG A 174 -3.06 4.20 25.91
CA ARG A 174 -2.14 3.30 25.17
C ARG A 174 -2.38 3.30 23.68
N ARG A 175 -3.42 3.98 23.20
CA ARG A 175 -3.86 4.00 21.79
C ARG A 175 -4.11 2.58 21.27
N THR A 176 -4.85 1.78 22.03
CA THR A 176 -5.21 0.40 21.65
C THR A 176 -6.70 0.12 21.62
N CYS A 177 -7.07 -0.94 20.92
CA CYS A 177 -8.43 -1.42 20.71
C CYS A 177 -8.38 -2.86 20.21
N ASP A 178 -9.12 -3.77 20.84
CA ASP A 178 -9.08 -5.20 20.53
C ASP A 178 -9.59 -5.56 19.13
N CYS A 179 -10.26 -4.63 18.43
CA CYS A 179 -10.71 -4.88 17.07
C CYS A 179 -9.57 -4.95 16.04
N GLY A 180 -8.33 -4.59 16.40
CA GLY A 180 -7.16 -4.64 15.52
C GLY A 180 -7.09 -3.52 14.47
N HIS A 181 -8.23 -2.95 14.07
CA HIS A 181 -8.27 -1.90 13.04
C HIS A 181 -7.45 -0.67 13.42
N PHE A 182 -7.48 -0.27 14.69
CA PHE A 182 -6.76 0.92 15.14
C PHE A 182 -5.23 0.74 15.03
N GLN A 183 -4.73 -0.45 15.38
CA GLN A 183 -3.31 -0.78 15.32
C GLN A 183 -2.86 -0.91 13.87
N VAL A 184 -3.63 -1.63 13.06
CA VAL A 184 -3.30 -1.92 11.67
C VAL A 184 -3.34 -0.65 10.82
N GLU A 185 -4.41 0.14 10.89
CA GLU A 185 -4.56 1.30 10.01
C GLU A 185 -3.99 2.60 10.61
N ARG A 186 -3.64 2.62 11.90
CA ARG A 186 -3.19 3.84 12.62
C ARG A 186 -4.18 5.01 12.46
N LEU A 187 -5.45 4.67 12.26
CA LEU A 187 -6.60 5.56 12.17
C LEU A 187 -7.59 5.14 13.27
N PRO A 188 -8.31 6.10 13.89
CA PRO A 188 -9.28 5.75 14.91
C PRO A 188 -10.36 4.87 14.28
N CYS A 189 -10.50 3.65 14.81
CA CYS A 189 -11.59 2.76 14.44
C CYS A 189 -12.92 3.28 15.01
N ARG A 190 -14.04 2.74 14.55
CA ARG A 190 -15.39 3.12 15.03
C ARG A 190 -15.53 3.07 16.56
N HIS A 191 -14.84 2.14 17.24
CA HIS A 191 -14.83 2.02 18.70
C HIS A 191 -14.12 3.20 19.37
N VAL A 192 -12.92 3.55 18.87
CA VAL A 192 -12.16 4.71 19.35
C VAL A 192 -12.95 5.99 19.14
N ILE A 193 -13.61 6.14 17.99
CA ILE A 193 -14.48 7.30 17.70
C ILE A 193 -15.66 7.35 18.69
N ALA A 194 -16.31 6.22 18.98
CA ALA A 194 -17.39 6.16 19.95
C ALA A 194 -16.94 6.55 21.37
N CYS A 195 -15.77 6.04 21.82
CA CYS A 195 -15.18 6.44 23.11
C CYS A 195 -14.85 7.95 23.13
N CYS A 196 -14.27 8.49 22.05
CA CYS A 196 -13.97 9.92 21.96
C CYS A 196 -15.25 10.76 22.07
N ALA A 197 -16.32 10.37 21.35
CA ALA A 197 -17.61 11.06 21.43
C ALA A 197 -18.22 10.99 22.85
N ASN A 198 -18.15 9.82 23.50
CA ASN A 198 -18.64 9.64 24.87
C ASN A 198 -17.90 10.53 25.88
N GLN A 199 -16.58 10.69 25.70
CA GLN A 199 -15.73 11.52 26.57
C GLN A 199 -15.58 12.98 26.15
N ARG A 200 -16.23 13.39 25.04
CA ARG A 200 -16.05 14.71 24.43
C ARG A 200 -14.59 15.03 24.09
N LEU A 201 -13.83 14.01 23.69
CA LEU A 201 -12.46 14.13 23.23
C LEU A 201 -12.41 14.31 21.71
N ASP A 202 -11.39 15.03 21.25
CA ASP A 202 -11.13 15.15 19.83
C ASP A 202 -10.51 13.85 19.27
N TRP A 203 -11.26 13.17 18.41
CA TRP A 203 -10.81 11.95 17.74
C TRP A 203 -9.59 12.19 16.83
N GLN A 204 -9.36 13.44 16.38
CA GLN A 204 -8.23 13.78 15.51
C GLN A 204 -6.88 13.52 16.18
N LEU A 205 -6.82 13.52 17.51
CA LEU A 205 -5.63 13.18 18.32
C LEU A 205 -5.15 11.74 18.10
N TYR A 206 -6.04 10.87 17.62
CA TYR A 206 -5.81 9.45 17.39
C TYR A 206 -5.54 9.13 15.91
N VAL A 207 -5.47 10.12 15.04
CA VAL A 207 -5.03 9.95 13.64
C VAL A 207 -3.52 10.10 13.56
N HIS A 208 -2.83 9.10 12.98
CA HIS A 208 -1.39 9.22 12.76
C HIS A 208 -1.05 10.30 11.73
N ASP A 209 0.01 11.06 12.00
CA ASP A 209 0.44 12.22 11.19
C ASP A 209 0.73 11.92 9.72
N VAL A 210 1.12 10.68 9.34
CA VAL A 210 1.40 10.32 7.94
C VAL A 210 0.19 10.52 7.02
N TYR A 211 -1.01 10.54 7.59
CA TYR A 211 -2.25 10.78 6.85
C TYR A 211 -2.58 12.26 6.69
N LYS A 212 -1.91 13.15 7.43
CA LYS A 212 -2.11 14.60 7.33
C LYS A 212 -1.55 15.11 6.01
N MET A 213 -2.29 16.01 5.38
CA MET A 213 -1.88 16.65 4.13
C MET A 213 -0.58 17.46 4.28
N THR A 214 -0.24 17.90 5.49
CA THR A 214 1.06 18.54 5.79
C THR A 214 2.23 17.58 5.59
N GLU A 215 2.11 16.32 6.01
CA GLU A 215 3.16 15.31 5.81
C GLU A 215 3.20 14.82 4.37
N ILE A 216 2.02 14.62 3.75
CA ILE A 216 1.94 14.15 2.35
C ILE A 216 2.58 15.16 1.38
N ARG A 217 2.42 16.47 1.62
CA ARG A 217 3.08 17.49 0.79
C ARG A 217 4.61 17.42 0.88
N LYS A 218 5.18 17.01 2.02
CA LYS A 218 6.63 16.86 2.18
C LYS A 218 7.22 15.79 1.26
N VAL A 219 6.43 14.76 0.91
CA VAL A 219 6.85 13.71 -0.04
C VAL A 219 7.21 14.31 -1.41
N TYR A 220 6.51 15.38 -1.80
CA TYR A 220 6.67 16.05 -3.09
C TYR A 220 7.41 17.39 -3.01
N ARG A 221 8.17 17.62 -1.91
CA ARG A 221 8.90 18.89 -1.71
C ARG A 221 10.10 19.06 -2.65
N PHE A 222 10.64 17.95 -3.14
CA PHE A 222 11.81 17.96 -4.01
C PHE A 222 11.35 17.94 -5.47
N GLU A 223 12.03 18.73 -6.27
CA GLU A 223 11.72 18.92 -7.68
C GLU A 223 12.74 18.20 -8.55
N PHE A 224 12.27 17.70 -9.69
CA PHE A 224 13.16 17.23 -10.74
C PHE A 224 13.61 18.44 -11.55
N THR A 225 14.90 18.53 -11.83
CA THR A 225 15.44 19.58 -12.70
C THR A 225 15.37 19.13 -14.17
N PRO A 226 15.02 20.00 -15.12
CA PRO A 226 15.17 19.67 -16.53
C PRO A 226 16.61 19.27 -16.84
N LEU A 227 16.80 18.18 -17.60
CA LEU A 227 18.15 17.72 -17.97
C LEU A 227 18.87 18.67 -18.94
N GLY A 228 18.16 19.58 -19.60
CA GLY A 228 18.74 20.47 -20.60
C GLY A 228 19.16 19.76 -21.89
N ASP A 229 19.88 20.49 -22.74
CA ASP A 229 20.39 19.99 -24.01
C ASP A 229 21.69 19.18 -23.78
N PRO A 230 21.76 17.90 -24.23
CA PRO A 230 22.99 17.11 -24.18
C PRO A 230 24.24 17.81 -24.69
N ASP A 231 24.11 18.70 -25.67
CA ASP A 231 25.25 19.41 -26.26
C ASP A 231 25.84 20.47 -25.32
N THR A 232 25.10 20.84 -24.27
CA THR A 232 25.53 21.82 -23.26
C THR A 232 25.94 21.17 -21.93
N TRP A 233 25.94 19.84 -21.87
CA TRP A 233 26.34 19.12 -20.65
C TRP A 233 27.84 19.26 -20.39
N PRO A 234 28.25 19.39 -19.12
CA PRO A 234 29.68 19.38 -18.77
C PRO A 234 30.30 18.02 -19.11
N ALA A 235 31.61 18.03 -19.34
CA ALA A 235 32.37 16.80 -19.56
C ALA A 235 32.17 15.85 -18.37
N TYR A 236 31.89 14.58 -18.66
CA TYR A 236 31.72 13.57 -17.63
C TYR A 236 33.09 13.13 -17.09
N GLU A 237 33.38 13.44 -15.83
CA GLU A 237 34.64 13.08 -15.15
C GLU A 237 34.54 11.80 -14.30
N GLY A 238 33.40 11.11 -14.33
CA GLY A 238 33.16 9.92 -13.52
C GLY A 238 33.70 8.62 -14.14
N PRO A 239 33.54 7.48 -13.44
CA PRO A 239 34.01 6.19 -13.93
C PRO A 239 33.29 5.74 -15.20
N THR A 240 34.05 5.27 -16.18
CA THR A 240 33.48 4.63 -17.38
C THR A 240 32.95 3.25 -17.03
N LEU A 241 31.64 3.04 -17.19
CA LEU A 241 31.02 1.74 -17.00
C LEU A 241 31.33 0.82 -18.19
N VAL A 242 32.20 -0.17 -17.99
CA VAL A 242 32.54 -1.17 -19.00
C VAL A 242 31.80 -2.47 -18.72
N ALA A 243 31.08 -3.00 -19.72
CA ALA A 243 30.41 -4.29 -19.59
C ALA A 243 31.45 -5.41 -19.42
N SER A 244 31.34 -6.15 -18.30
CA SER A 244 32.21 -7.29 -18.00
C SER A 244 32.23 -8.28 -19.18
N PRO A 245 33.40 -8.54 -19.79
CA PRO A 245 33.54 -9.50 -20.88
C PRO A 245 33.04 -10.90 -20.51
N ALA A 246 33.23 -11.32 -19.26
CA ALA A 246 32.80 -12.62 -18.75
C ALA A 246 31.27 -12.78 -18.63
N LEU A 247 30.52 -11.67 -18.55
CA LEU A 247 29.05 -11.66 -18.43
C LEU A 247 28.35 -11.37 -19.75
N ARG A 248 29.11 -11.26 -20.86
CA ARG A 248 28.52 -11.09 -22.19
C ARG A 248 27.88 -12.41 -22.61
N ARG A 249 26.57 -12.38 -22.87
CA ARG A 249 25.88 -13.52 -23.51
C ARG A 249 26.53 -13.79 -24.87
N THR A 250 27.11 -14.98 -25.03
CA THR A 250 27.78 -15.44 -26.25
C THR A 250 26.83 -15.99 -27.31
N SER A 251 25.57 -16.29 -26.95
CA SER A 251 24.57 -16.81 -27.89
C SER A 251 23.96 -15.69 -28.75
N LYS A 252 24.24 -15.70 -30.06
CA LYS A 252 23.51 -14.90 -31.06
C LYS A 252 22.05 -15.36 -31.13
N GLY A 253 21.11 -14.49 -30.78
CA GLY A 253 19.67 -14.72 -30.98
C GLY A 253 18.79 -13.86 -30.08
N ARG A 254 18.15 -12.83 -30.64
CA ARG A 254 17.05 -12.13 -29.97
C ARG A 254 15.78 -12.99 -30.11
N PRO A 255 15.01 -13.29 -29.05
CA PRO A 255 13.66 -13.81 -29.23
C PRO A 255 12.86 -12.81 -30.07
N LYS A 256 12.24 -13.26 -31.17
CA LYS A 256 11.42 -12.39 -32.03
C LYS A 256 10.29 -11.77 -31.18
N SER A 257 10.37 -10.47 -30.91
CA SER A 257 9.27 -9.75 -30.29
C SER A 257 8.20 -9.52 -31.35
N VAL A 258 7.07 -10.22 -31.22
CA VAL A 258 5.91 -10.09 -32.11
C VAL A 258 5.10 -8.87 -31.68
N HIS A 259 5.49 -7.66 -32.08
CA HIS A 259 4.57 -6.51 -32.11
C HIS A 259 4.98 -5.50 -33.20
N PRO A 260 4.04 -4.96 -33.99
CA PRO A 260 4.36 -4.07 -35.11
C PRO A 260 4.89 -2.73 -34.60
N LEU A 261 6.00 -2.28 -35.17
CA LEU A 261 6.45 -0.90 -35.08
C LEU A 261 5.44 -0.04 -35.85
N THR A 262 4.58 0.70 -35.15
CA THR A 262 3.89 1.83 -35.77
C THR A 262 4.90 2.95 -35.97
N ALA A 263 5.26 3.18 -37.23
CA ALA A 263 6.08 4.32 -37.63
C ALA A 263 5.37 5.62 -37.25
N SER A 264 6.05 6.50 -36.52
CA SER A 264 5.62 7.90 -36.38
C SER A 264 6.00 8.66 -37.66
N PRO A 265 5.14 9.54 -38.18
CA PRO A 265 5.37 10.21 -39.45
C PRO A 265 6.48 11.27 -39.32
N SER A 266 7.31 11.35 -40.35
CA SER A 266 8.34 12.37 -40.53
C SER A 266 7.73 13.77 -40.61
N MET A 267 8.09 14.65 -39.67
CA MET A 267 7.87 16.09 -39.80
C MET A 267 8.81 16.62 -40.88
N GLY A 268 8.24 16.90 -42.06
CA GLY A 268 8.93 17.60 -43.15
C GLY A 268 9.22 19.05 -42.78
N ARG A 269 10.41 19.53 -43.12
CA ARG A 269 10.79 20.94 -43.05
C ARG A 269 10.00 21.75 -44.08
N PRO A 270 9.51 22.95 -43.76
CA PRO A 270 9.01 23.87 -44.79
C PRO A 270 10.18 24.57 -45.49
N ASN A 271 10.14 24.58 -46.82
CA ASN A 271 10.94 25.46 -47.66
C ASN A 271 10.17 26.77 -47.86
N ILE A 272 10.87 27.88 -47.57
CA ILE A 272 10.61 29.30 -47.92
C ILE A 272 9.27 29.89 -47.46
#